data_AF-A0A520T7Y0-F1
#
_entry.id   AF-A0A520T7Y0-F1
#
_cell.length_a   1.000
_cell.length_b   1.000
_cell.length_c   1.000
_cell.angle_alpha   90.00
_cell.angle_beta   90.00
_cell.angle_gamma   90.00
#
_symmetry.space_group_name_H-M   'P 1'
#
loop_
_entity.id
_entity.type
_entity.pdbx_description
1 polymer ?
#
loop_
_entity_poly.entity_id
_entity_poly.type
_entity_poly.pdbx_seq_one_letter_code
_entity_poly.pdbx_strand_id
1 'polypeptide(L)'
;MSENFGYIDIILLAIMAGFILLRLRSTLGKGADNMPMKARFTQAQSNKEFTKPIIEDEIKQDTTNFDEKIFIKGAEAAYEIIINAFAKGDRKTLKPLLTKDLYKNLESVIKERESKKITSQMTFIGIKETKILDIDNKDTFYKVKTKFVSEIVN
;
A
#
# COMPACT_ATOMS: atom_id res chain seq x y z
N MET A 1 -57.33 -37.03 2.87
CA MET A 1 -56.62 -36.23 3.88
C MET A 1 -55.16 -36.05 3.44
N SER A 2 -54.86 -35.13 2.52
CA SER A 2 -53.48 -34.93 1.99
C SER A 2 -53.25 -33.58 1.32
N GLU A 3 -54.10 -32.56 1.53
CA GLU A 3 -53.88 -31.22 0.96
C GLU A 3 -53.05 -30.30 1.86
N ASN A 4 -52.78 -30.70 3.11
CA ASN A 4 -52.06 -29.86 4.07
C ASN A 4 -50.54 -29.78 3.84
N PHE A 5 -49.94 -30.71 3.09
CA PHE A 5 -48.49 -30.74 2.85
C PHE A 5 -48.01 -29.65 1.88
N GLY A 6 -48.81 -29.31 0.86
CA GLY A 6 -48.45 -28.25 -0.10
C GLY A 6 -48.38 -26.87 0.55
N TYR A 7 -49.28 -26.57 1.49
CA TYR A 7 -49.24 -25.32 2.25
C TYR A 7 -48.01 -25.22 3.15
N ILE A 8 -47.59 -26.35 3.73
CA ILE A 8 -46.42 -26.40 4.62
C ILE A 8 -45.15 -26.10 3.82
N ASP A 9 -44.98 -26.66 2.63
CA ASP A 9 -43.82 -26.38 1.76
C ASP A 9 -43.80 -24.93 1.28
N ILE A 10 -44.96 -24.36 0.93
CA ILE A 10 -45.07 -22.96 0.54
C ILE A 10 -44.69 -22.03 1.70
N ILE A 11 -45.14 -22.34 2.93
CA ILE A 11 -44.79 -21.58 4.13
C ILE A 11 -43.28 -21.70 4.42
N LEU A 12 -42.70 -22.90 4.27
CA LEU A 12 -41.28 -23.15 4.52
C LEU A 12 -40.39 -22.38 3.53
N LEU A 13 -40.75 -22.39 2.24
CA LEU A 13 -40.07 -21.61 1.20
C LEU A 13 -40.18 -20.10 1.46
N ALA A 14 -41.34 -19.61 1.90
CA ALA A 14 -41.53 -18.19 2.23
C ALA A 14 -40.64 -17.75 3.40
N ILE A 15 -40.50 -18.58 4.44
CA ILE A 15 -39.63 -18.30 5.58
C ILE A 15 -38.15 -18.28 5.14
N MET A 16 -37.73 -19.26 4.33
CA MET A 16 -36.36 -19.34 3.84
C MET A 16 -36.00 -18.16 2.92
N ALA A 17 -36.90 -17.78 2.02
CA ALA A 17 -36.75 -16.61 1.16
C ALA A 17 -36.70 -15.30 1.95
N GLY A 18 -37.57 -15.15 2.95
CA GLY A 18 -37.57 -13.99 3.86
C GLY A 18 -36.27 -13.88 4.65
N PHE A 19 -35.74 -15.00 5.13
CA PHE A 19 -34.44 -15.04 5.81
C PHE A 19 -33.30 -14.61 4.89
N ILE A 20 -33.26 -15.10 3.65
CA ILE A 20 -32.23 -14.71 2.66
C ILE A 20 -32.32 -13.21 2.36
N LEU A 21 -33.54 -12.66 2.18
CA LEU A 21 -33.77 -11.24 1.92
C LEU A 21 -33.32 -10.35 3.10
N LEU A 22 -33.68 -10.74 4.32
CA LEU A 22 -33.26 -10.02 5.54
C LEU A 22 -31.74 -10.13 5.76
N ARG A 23 -31.16 -11.30 5.52
CA ARG A 23 -29.71 -11.52 5.63
C ARG A 23 -28.96 -10.69 4.60
N LEU A 24 -29.41 -10.65 3.35
CA LEU A 24 -28.81 -9.84 2.29
C LEU A 24 -28.89 -8.34 2.63
N ARG A 25 -30.04 -7.88 3.13
CA ARG A 25 -30.21 -6.50 3.62
C ARG A 25 -29.28 -6.19 4.80
N SER A 26 -29.05 -7.16 5.68
CA SER A 26 -28.14 -7.01 6.83
C SER A 26 -26.67 -7.04 6.43
N THR A 27 -26.28 -7.86 5.44
CA THR A 27 -24.88 -7.97 4.97
C THR A 27 -24.47 -6.80 4.09
N LEU A 28 -25.40 -6.23 3.31
CA LEU A 28 -25.09 -5.06 2.49
C LEU A 28 -25.16 -3.75 3.28
N GLY A 29 -25.93 -3.71 4.37
CA GLY A 29 -26.03 -2.54 5.24
C GLY A 29 -26.65 -1.31 4.54
N LYS A 30 -27.30 -0.44 5.32
CA LYS A 30 -27.72 0.88 4.84
C LYS A 30 -26.52 1.81 4.90
N GLY A 31 -25.81 1.93 3.79
CA GLY A 31 -24.59 2.75 3.68
C GLY A 31 -24.65 3.81 2.57
N ALA A 32 -25.83 4.27 2.16
CA ALA A 32 -25.98 5.34 1.17
C ALA A 32 -27.05 6.39 1.55
N ASP A 33 -27.33 6.57 2.85
CA ASP A 33 -28.00 7.78 3.33
C ASP A 33 -26.92 8.81 3.66
N ASN A 34 -26.76 9.78 2.76
CA ASN A 34 -26.58 11.23 2.94
C ASN A 34 -26.49 11.84 4.38
N MET A 35 -25.82 11.19 5.31
CA MET A 35 -25.22 11.89 6.45
C MET A 35 -24.05 12.72 5.90
N PRO A 36 -23.91 14.01 6.26
CA PRO A 36 -22.63 14.67 6.10
C PRO A 36 -21.67 13.88 6.99
N MET A 37 -20.93 12.98 6.36
CA MET A 37 -19.81 12.31 6.97
C MET A 37 -18.97 13.46 7.52
N LYS A 38 -19.01 13.66 8.84
CA LYS A 38 -18.04 14.53 9.48
C LYS A 38 -16.74 13.80 9.25
N ALA A 39 -16.09 14.25 8.19
CA ALA A 39 -14.77 13.98 7.68
C ALA A 39 -13.75 13.82 8.82
N ARG A 40 -13.81 12.69 9.53
CA ARG A 40 -12.83 12.32 10.55
C ARG A 40 -11.90 11.21 10.08
N PHE A 41 -12.14 10.71 8.86
CA PHE A 41 -11.25 9.84 8.09
C PHE A 41 -11.05 10.31 6.64
N THR A 42 -11.62 11.46 6.26
CA THR A 42 -11.01 12.33 5.24
C THR A 42 -10.19 13.41 5.94
N GLN A 43 -9.31 12.96 6.82
CA GLN A 43 -7.96 13.47 6.74
C GLN A 43 -7.28 12.52 5.74
N ALA A 44 -6.99 12.85 4.48
CA ALA A 44 -6.72 14.14 3.84
C ALA A 44 -5.91 15.14 4.69
N GLN A 45 -5.40 14.73 5.86
CA GLN A 45 -4.14 15.23 6.35
C GLN A 45 -3.09 14.46 5.57
N SER A 46 -2.68 15.12 4.48
CA SER A 46 -1.28 15.18 4.11
C SER A 46 -0.57 13.91 3.64
N ASN A 47 -1.22 13.10 2.78
CA ASN A 47 -0.45 12.56 1.63
C ASN A 47 -0.24 13.63 0.54
N LYS A 48 -0.64 14.88 0.80
CA LYS A 48 -0.22 16.06 0.02
C LYS A 48 1.16 16.61 0.40
N GLU A 49 1.81 16.10 1.45
CA GLU A 49 3.23 16.40 1.69
C GLU A 49 4.17 15.53 0.86
N PHE A 50 3.71 14.36 0.38
CA PHE A 50 4.56 13.42 -0.37
C PHE A 50 4.18 13.24 -1.84
N THR A 51 3.04 13.79 -2.30
CA THR A 51 2.72 13.92 -3.73
C THR A 51 2.77 15.38 -4.19
N LYS A 52 3.71 16.17 -3.68
CA LYS A 52 4.19 17.26 -4.52
C LYS A 52 4.88 16.58 -5.71
N PRO A 53 4.50 16.80 -6.98
CA PRO A 53 5.54 16.73 -8.01
C PRO A 53 6.66 17.59 -7.46
N ILE A 54 7.91 17.10 -7.48
CA ILE A 54 9.05 17.94 -7.13
C ILE A 54 8.91 19.16 -8.04
N ILE A 55 8.35 20.25 -7.50
CA ILE A 55 8.21 21.50 -8.23
C ILE A 55 9.66 21.91 -8.36
N GLU A 56 10.14 21.95 -9.61
CA GLU A 56 11.53 22.18 -10.00
C GLU A 56 12.10 23.53 -9.51
N ASP A 57 11.33 24.30 -8.74
CA ASP A 57 11.66 25.65 -8.28
C ASP A 57 12.14 25.77 -6.83
N GLU A 58 12.12 24.73 -5.98
CA GLU A 58 12.58 24.84 -4.57
C GLU A 58 13.85 24.05 -4.20
N ILE A 59 14.55 23.44 -5.17
CA ILE A 59 15.88 22.84 -4.92
C ILE A 59 16.97 23.68 -5.60
N LYS A 60 17.04 24.95 -5.23
CA LYS A 60 18.32 25.68 -5.23
C LYS A 60 18.86 25.66 -3.81
N GLN A 61 19.06 24.46 -3.28
CA GLN A 61 19.80 24.28 -2.03
C GLN A 61 21.26 24.05 -2.37
N ASP A 62 22.11 24.76 -1.65
CA ASP A 62 23.54 24.58 -1.62
C ASP A 62 23.85 23.08 -1.45
N THR A 63 24.26 22.42 -2.54
CA THR A 63 24.51 20.96 -2.59
C THR A 63 25.76 20.55 -1.81
N THR A 64 26.33 21.47 -1.03
CA THR A 64 27.63 21.31 -0.38
C THR A 64 27.52 20.55 0.94
N ASN A 65 26.34 20.46 1.58
CA ASN A 65 26.19 19.81 2.88
C ASN A 65 25.02 18.81 2.95
N PHE A 66 25.22 17.70 3.66
CA PHE A 66 24.22 16.64 3.85
C PHE A 66 23.18 17.05 4.90
N ASP A 67 21.90 17.07 4.52
CA ASP A 67 20.77 17.29 5.43
C ASP A 67 20.06 15.98 5.75
N GLU A 68 20.19 15.54 7.01
CA GLU A 68 19.57 14.31 7.52
C GLU A 68 18.05 14.29 7.38
N LYS A 69 17.35 15.42 7.59
CA LYS A 69 15.88 15.48 7.53
C LYS A 69 15.39 15.30 6.10
N ILE A 70 16.08 15.92 5.15
CA ILE A 70 15.77 15.77 3.72
C ILE A 70 16.08 14.35 3.27
N PHE A 71 17.23 13.82 3.68
CA PHE A 71 17.62 12.44 3.39
C PHE A 71 16.58 11.44 3.89
N ILE A 72 16.14 11.55 5.16
CA ILE A 72 15.15 10.63 5.74
C ILE A 72 13.86 10.63 4.91
N LYS A 73 13.32 11.80 4.57
CA LYS A 73 12.11 11.91 3.74
C LYS A 73 12.27 11.23 2.38
N GLY A 74 13.40 11.47 1.71
CA GLY A 74 13.71 10.84 0.42
C GLY A 74 13.90 9.32 0.54
N ALA A 75 14.54 8.86 1.61
CA ALA A 75 14.81 7.46 1.86
C ALA A 75 13.53 6.68 2.19
N GLU A 76 12.60 7.27 2.95
CA GLU A 76 11.28 6.73 3.22
C GLU A 76 10.46 6.55 1.93
N ALA A 77 10.41 7.60 1.10
CA ALA A 77 9.72 7.54 -0.20
C ALA A 77 10.34 6.49 -1.13
N ALA A 78 11.67 6.43 -1.23
CA ALA A 78 12.36 5.43 -2.03
C ALA A 78 12.07 4.02 -1.53
N TYR A 79 12.07 3.80 -0.21
CA TYR A 79 11.76 2.50 0.39
C TYR A 79 10.36 2.02 0.02
N GLU A 80 9.35 2.87 0.15
CA GLU A 80 7.98 2.55 -0.26
C GLU A 80 7.90 2.19 -1.76
N ILE A 81 8.52 3.01 -2.62
CA ILE A 81 8.51 2.77 -4.07
C ILE A 81 9.16 1.42 -4.39
N ILE A 82 10.32 1.11 -3.79
CA ILE A 82 11.04 -0.15 -4.03
C ILE A 82 10.18 -1.35 -3.61
N ILE A 83 9.59 -1.30 -2.42
CA ILE A 83 8.77 -2.40 -1.89
C ILE A 83 7.52 -2.64 -2.75
N ASN A 84 6.81 -1.57 -3.13
CA ASN A 84 5.63 -1.66 -4.00
C ASN A 84 6.00 -2.12 -5.43
N ALA A 85 7.06 -1.58 -6.01
CA ALA A 85 7.52 -1.97 -7.35
C ALA A 85 7.96 -3.43 -7.37
N PHE A 86 8.67 -3.89 -6.33
CA PHE A 86 9.05 -5.29 -6.21
C PHE A 86 7.83 -6.21 -6.12
N ALA A 87 6.83 -5.89 -5.30
CA ALA A 87 5.60 -6.68 -5.19
C ALA A 87 4.89 -6.83 -6.55
N LYS A 88 4.74 -5.71 -7.27
CA LYS A 88 4.12 -5.63 -8.60
C LYS A 88 4.96 -6.20 -9.74
N GLY A 89 6.25 -6.45 -9.52
CA GLY A 89 7.19 -6.86 -10.57
C GLY A 89 7.61 -5.73 -11.53
N ASP A 90 7.48 -4.47 -11.12
CA ASP A 90 7.84 -3.31 -11.93
C ASP A 90 9.36 -3.05 -11.92
N ARG A 91 10.05 -3.69 -12.88
CA ARG A 91 11.50 -3.57 -13.07
C ARG A 91 11.93 -2.17 -13.53
N LYS A 92 11.06 -1.43 -14.21
CA LYS A 92 11.41 -0.11 -14.76
C LYS A 92 11.65 0.87 -13.62
N THR A 93 10.76 0.84 -12.63
CA THR A 93 10.84 1.68 -11.42
C THR A 93 12.00 1.27 -10.50
N LEU A 94 12.34 -0.03 -10.42
CA LEU A 94 13.45 -0.51 -9.58
C LEU A 94 14.84 -0.12 -10.12
N LYS A 95 15.03 -0.11 -11.43
CA LYS A 95 16.35 0.09 -12.06
C LYS A 95 17.10 1.36 -11.62
N PRO A 96 16.49 2.56 -11.55
CA PRO A 96 17.19 3.77 -11.12
C PRO A 96 17.43 3.87 -9.61
N LEU A 97 16.70 3.11 -8.79
CA LEU A 97 16.72 3.23 -7.32
C LEU A 97 17.71 2.27 -6.65
N LEU A 98 18.25 1.30 -7.40
CA LEU A 98 19.05 0.21 -6.86
C LEU A 98 20.44 0.18 -7.50
N THR A 99 21.40 -0.33 -6.75
CA THR A 99 22.68 -0.72 -7.33
C THR A 99 22.50 -1.85 -8.33
N LYS A 100 23.41 -1.93 -9.31
CA LYS A 100 23.37 -2.93 -10.39
C LYS A 100 23.22 -4.36 -9.87
N ASP A 101 23.94 -4.70 -8.80
CA ASP A 101 23.94 -6.05 -8.25
C ASP A 101 22.63 -6.37 -7.50
N LEU A 102 22.13 -5.42 -6.70
CA LEU A 102 20.85 -5.59 -6.01
C LEU A 102 19.68 -5.67 -6.99
N TYR A 103 19.68 -4.84 -8.04
CA TYR A 103 18.68 -4.90 -9.11
C TYR A 103 18.63 -6.29 -9.76
N LYS A 104 19.78 -6.86 -10.11
CA LYS A 104 19.85 -8.20 -10.71
C LYS A 104 19.25 -9.28 -9.81
N ASN A 105 19.53 -9.21 -8.51
CA ASN A 105 18.99 -10.16 -7.53
C ASN A 105 17.46 -10.04 -7.40
N LEU A 106 16.92 -8.82 -7.35
CA LEU A 106 15.46 -8.63 -7.30
C LEU A 106 14.80 -9.03 -8.62
N GLU A 107 15.43 -8.74 -9.76
CA GLU A 107 14.94 -9.11 -11.09
C GLU A 107 14.83 -10.64 -11.23
N SER A 108 15.80 -11.41 -10.75
CA SER A 108 15.74 -12.88 -10.82
C SER A 108 14.55 -13.43 -10.03
N VAL A 109 14.30 -12.90 -8.83
CA VAL A 109 13.15 -13.30 -7.99
C VAL A 109 11.82 -12.92 -8.66
N ILE A 110 11.74 -11.75 -9.30
CA ILE A 110 10.55 -11.35 -10.07
C ILE A 110 10.32 -12.34 -11.23
N LYS A 111 11.35 -12.64 -12.02
CA LYS A 111 11.25 -13.59 -13.15
C LYS A 111 10.80 -14.98 -12.72
N GLU A 112 11.28 -15.46 -11.58
CA GLU A 112 10.88 -16.75 -11.03
C GLU A 112 9.39 -16.78 -10.62
N ARG A 113 8.89 -15.70 -10.01
CA ARG A 113 7.46 -15.60 -9.68
C ARG A 113 6.59 -15.56 -10.94
N GLU A 114 7.01 -14.79 -11.94
CA GLU A 114 6.31 -14.69 -13.22
C GLU A 114 6.24 -16.04 -13.95
N SER A 115 7.35 -16.80 -13.98
CA SER A 115 7.35 -18.13 -14.62
C SER A 115 6.41 -19.12 -13.93
N LYS A 116 6.24 -18.97 -12.62
CA LYS A 116 5.29 -19.73 -11.80
C LYS A 116 3.86 -19.15 -11.82
N LYS A 117 3.62 -18.03 -12.52
CA LYS A 117 2.35 -17.28 -12.53
C LYS A 117 1.85 -16.88 -11.13
N ILE A 118 2.79 -16.62 -10.22
CA ILE A 118 2.51 -16.18 -8.85
C ILE A 118 2.45 -14.65 -8.84
N THR A 119 1.34 -14.09 -8.36
CA THR A 119 1.18 -12.66 -8.12
C THR A 119 1.21 -12.36 -6.62
N SER A 120 1.68 -11.17 -6.25
CA SER A 120 1.63 -10.69 -4.87
C SER A 120 0.53 -9.64 -4.73
N GLN A 121 -0.33 -9.77 -3.72
CA GLN A 121 -1.38 -8.80 -3.38
C GLN A 121 -0.95 -7.90 -2.21
N MET A 122 0.35 -7.74 -2.03
CA MET A 122 0.91 -6.99 -0.93
C MET A 122 0.51 -5.51 -1.00
N THR A 123 0.00 -4.99 0.12
CA THR A 123 -0.33 -3.59 0.32
C THR A 123 0.60 -2.99 1.37
N PHE A 124 1.34 -1.96 0.98
CA PHE A 124 2.15 -1.17 1.90
C PHE A 124 1.26 -0.18 2.67
N ILE A 125 1.30 -0.22 3.99
CA ILE A 125 0.49 0.66 4.85
C ILE A 125 1.27 1.92 5.20
N GLY A 126 2.56 1.80 5.54
CA GLY A 126 3.40 2.94 5.88
C GLY A 126 4.65 2.56 6.68
N ILE A 127 5.41 3.59 7.06
CA ILE A 127 6.60 3.48 7.91
C ILE A 127 6.23 3.95 9.33
N LYS A 128 6.48 3.10 10.33
CA LYS A 128 6.27 3.38 11.75
C LYS A 128 7.46 4.09 12.39
N GLU A 129 8.67 3.69 11.99
CA GLU A 129 9.90 4.22 12.55
C GLU A 129 11.01 4.20 11.49
N THR A 130 11.77 5.29 11.45
CA THR A 130 12.99 5.41 10.67
C THR A 130 14.13 5.83 11.59
N LYS A 131 15.25 5.11 11.53
CA LYS A 131 16.44 5.42 12.32
C LYS A 131 17.69 5.33 11.47
N ILE A 132 18.45 6.42 11.42
CA ILE A 132 19.80 6.40 10.87
C ILE A 132 20.70 5.67 11.89
N LEU A 133 21.41 4.65 11.41
CA LEU A 133 22.34 3.86 12.19
C LEU A 133 23.78 4.33 12.00
N ASP A 134 24.12 4.82 10.81
CA ASP A 134 25.49 5.14 10.43
C ASP A 134 25.49 6.08 9.22
N ILE A 135 26.42 7.03 9.21
CA ILE A 135 26.65 7.96 8.09
C ILE A 135 28.15 7.98 7.83
N ASP A 136 28.53 7.51 6.65
CA ASP A 136 29.91 7.47 6.18
C ASP A 136 30.04 8.44 5.00
N ASN A 137 30.76 9.54 5.21
CA ASN A 137 31.07 10.50 4.16
C ASN A 137 32.23 9.95 3.31
N LYS A 138 31.94 9.67 2.04
CA LYS A 138 32.96 9.51 1.01
C LYS A 138 33.11 10.84 0.31
N ASP A 139 34.34 11.19 -0.08
CA ASP A 139 34.71 12.50 -0.68
C ASP A 139 33.73 13.03 -1.75
N THR A 140 33.02 12.12 -2.44
CA THR A 140 32.07 12.41 -3.52
C THR A 140 30.61 12.04 -3.22
N PHE A 141 30.31 11.27 -2.17
CA PHE A 141 28.95 10.86 -1.82
C PHE A 141 28.83 10.38 -0.37
N TYR A 142 27.62 10.43 0.19
CA TYR A 142 27.33 9.89 1.52
C TYR A 142 26.80 8.46 1.42
N LYS A 143 27.33 7.57 2.26
CA LYS A 143 26.80 6.23 2.47
C LYS A 143 26.08 6.20 3.81
N VAL A 144 24.77 6.08 3.75
CA VAL A 144 23.93 6.12 4.95
C VAL A 144 23.29 4.76 5.19
N LYS A 145 23.38 4.28 6.43
CA LYS A 145 22.71 3.05 6.87
C LYS A 145 21.46 3.45 7.65
N THR A 146 20.30 3.03 7.14
CA THR A 146 19.01 3.37 7.76
C THR A 146 18.24 2.10 8.08
N LYS A 147 17.63 2.07 9.26
CA LYS A 147 16.68 1.05 9.67
C LYS A 147 15.27 1.61 9.49
N PHE A 148 14.42 0.83 8.81
CA PHE A 148 12.99 1.12 8.67
C PHE A 148 12.18 0.04 9.40
N VAL A 149 11.13 0.47 10.10
CA VAL A 149 10.08 -0.40 10.63
C VAL A 149 8.81 -0.06 9.86
N SER A 150 8.34 -0.96 9.00
CA SER A 150 7.18 -0.75 8.14
C SER A 150 6.01 -1.66 8.50
N GLU A 151 4.81 -1.25 8.08
CA GLU A 151 3.59 -2.04 8.18
C GLU A 151 3.10 -2.43 6.78
N ILE A 152 2.80 -3.71 6.61
CA ILE A 152 2.47 -4.33 5.33
C ILE A 152 1.38 -5.39 5.56
N VAL A 153 0.45 -5.51 4.61
CA VAL A 153 -0.58 -6.56 4.56
C VAL A 153 -0.40 -7.38 3.28
N ASN A 154 -0.51 -8.71 3.34
CA ASN A 154 -0.37 -9.62 2.18
C ASN A 154 -1.28 -10.83 2.30
#